data_AF-A0A5S4V9Y1-F1
#
_entry.id   AF-A0A5S4V9Y1-F1
#
_cell.length_a   1.000
_cell.length_b   1.000
_cell.length_c   1.000
_cell.angle_alpha   90.00
_cell.angle_beta   90.00
_cell.angle_gamma   90.00
#
_symmetry.space_group_name_H-M   'P 1'
#
loop_
_entity.id
_entity.type
_entity.pdbx_description
1 polymer ?
#
loop_
_entity_poly.entity_id
_entity_poly.type
_entity_poly.pdbx_seq_one_letter_code
_entity_poly.pdbx_strand_id
1 'polypeptide(L)' 'MDTQDAPIEDGSGEAGIDEKIAGVAEQMRGDAALGHVDDLTAMARQRLQEANLPTDEATVAAVVDAARRG' A
#
# COMPACT_ATOMS: atom_id res chain seq x y z
N MET A 1 11.98 31.81 31.53
CA MET A 1 12.84 30.81 30.88
C MET A 1 11.90 29.79 30.29
N ASP A 2 11.66 29.94 28.98
CA ASP A 2 10.94 29.02 28.12
C ASP A 2 11.65 27.67 28.06
N THR A 3 10.90 26.61 28.32
CA THR A 3 11.04 25.37 27.55
C THR A 3 9.62 24.84 27.36
N GLN A 4 8.96 25.33 26.30
CA GLN A 4 7.92 24.56 25.64
C GLN A 4 8.60 23.29 25.14
N ASP A 5 8.54 22.21 25.92
CA ASP A 5 8.67 20.88 25.37
C ASP A 5 7.40 20.65 24.55
N ALA A 6 7.48 21.06 23.28
CA ALA A 6 6.50 20.68 22.26
C ALA A 6 6.29 19.16 22.37
N PRO A 7 5.04 18.66 22.21
CA PRO A 7 4.78 17.23 22.29
C PRO A 7 5.72 16.51 21.32
N ILE A 8 6.42 15.49 21.81
CA ILE A 8 7.13 14.54 20.96
C ILE A 8 6.05 13.83 20.15
N GLU A 9 5.77 14.35 18.96
CA GLU A 9 4.95 13.71 17.95
C GLU A 9 5.79 12.56 17.34
N ASP A 10 6.08 11.52 18.13
CA ASP A 10 6.53 10.23 17.59
C ASP A 10 5.29 9.43 17.17
N GLY A 11 4.50 10.05 16.29
CA GLY A 11 3.37 9.43 15.64
C GLY A 11 3.87 8.76 14.37
N SER A 12 3.94 7.43 14.37
CA SER A 12 3.81 6.62 13.15
C SER A 12 4.65 7.11 11.95
N GLY A 13 5.98 7.03 12.07
CA GLY A 13 6.88 7.34 10.95
C GLY A 13 6.52 6.47 9.74
N GLU A 14 6.10 7.13 8.65
CA GLU A 14 5.54 6.52 7.45
C GLU A 14 6.26 5.23 7.03
N ALA A 15 5.53 4.11 6.97
CA ALA A 15 6.01 2.93 6.26
C ALA A 15 6.53 3.37 4.87
N GLY A 16 7.70 2.88 4.48
CA GLY A 16 8.28 3.21 3.19
C GLY A 16 7.32 2.83 2.06
N ILE A 17 7.44 3.46 0.88
CA ILE A 17 6.58 3.13 -0.27
C ILE A 17 6.58 1.61 -0.54
N ASP A 18 7.74 0.96 -0.38
CA ASP A 18 7.88 -0.49 -0.54
C ASP A 18 7.09 -1.32 0.49
N GLU A 19 7.06 -0.90 1.76
CA GLU A 19 6.27 -1.56 2.81
C GLU A 19 4.77 -1.35 2.58
N LYS A 20 4.37 -0.15 2.13
CA LYS A 20 2.97 0.14 1.77
C LYS A 20 2.54 -0.69 0.56
N ILE A 21 3.40 -0.86 -0.44
CA ILE A 21 3.19 -1.74 -1.61
C ILE A 21 3.03 -3.20 -1.15
N ALA A 22 3.90 -3.68 -0.26
CA ALA A 22 3.82 -5.04 0.26
C ALA A 22 2.51 -5.29 1.02
N GLY A 23 2.07 -4.33 1.83
CA GLY A 23 0.78 -4.38 2.53
C GLY A 23 -0.42 -4.46 1.58
N VAL A 24 -0.43 -3.63 0.53
CA VAL A 24 -1.48 -3.67 -0.50
C VAL A 24 -1.47 -5.02 -1.24
N ALA A 25 -0.31 -5.54 -1.58
CA ALA A 25 -0.19 -6.83 -2.27
C ALA A 25 -0.68 -8.02 -1.41
N GLU A 26 -0.48 -7.99 -0.10
CA GLU A 26 -1.04 -8.99 0.83
C GLU A 26 -2.57 -8.92 0.87
N GLN A 27 -3.15 -7.73 0.97
CA GLN A 27 -4.60 -7.54 0.95
C GLN A 27 -5.22 -8.06 -0.36
N MET A 28 -4.60 -7.74 -1.50
CA MET A 28 -5.05 -8.22 -2.80
C MET A 28 -4.98 -9.75 -2.93
N ARG A 29 -3.99 -10.40 -2.32
CA ARG A 29 -3.92 -11.87 -2.28
C ARG A 29 -5.09 -12.47 -1.52
N GLY A 30 -5.43 -11.90 -0.37
CA GLY A 30 -6.62 -12.30 0.38
C GLY A 30 -7.89 -12.21 -0.46
N ASP A 31 -8.10 -11.10 -1.15
CA ASP A 31 -9.27 -10.88 -2.01
C ASP A 31 -9.30 -11.85 -3.21
N ALA A 32 -8.16 -12.07 -3.86
CA ALA A 32 -8.03 -12.98 -5.00
C ALA A 32 -8.28 -14.45 -4.60
N ALA A 33 -7.81 -14.86 -3.43
CA ALA A 33 -8.03 -16.20 -2.90
C ALA A 33 -9.52 -16.48 -2.61
N LEU A 34 -10.30 -15.44 -2.31
CA LEU A 34 -11.76 -15.52 -2.15
C LEU A 34 -12.52 -15.59 -3.48
N GLY A 35 -11.82 -15.51 -4.62
CA GLY A 35 -12.43 -15.58 -5.96
C GLY A 35 -13.19 -14.31 -6.34
N HIS A 36 -12.95 -13.19 -5.65
CA HIS A 36 -13.67 -11.93 -5.86
C HIS A 36 -12.99 -10.99 -6.87
N VAL A 37 -11.93 -11.45 -7.56
CA VAL A 37 -11.05 -10.57 -8.35
C VAL A 37 -10.89 -11.10 -9.76
N ASP A 38 -11.57 -10.45 -10.71
CA ASP A 38 -11.46 -10.75 -12.14
C ASP A 38 -10.25 -10.05 -12.79
N ASP A 39 -9.89 -8.86 -12.29
CA ASP A 39 -8.77 -8.06 -12.80
C ASP A 39 -7.90 -7.50 -11.66
N LEU A 40 -6.77 -8.17 -11.42
CA LEU A 40 -5.76 -7.77 -10.43
C LEU A 40 -5.17 -6.37 -10.72
N THR A 41 -5.11 -5.96 -11.99
CA THR A 41 -4.54 -4.66 -12.37
C THR A 41 -5.48 -3.53 -11.99
N ALA A 42 -6.78 -3.70 -12.28
CA ALA A 42 -7.81 -2.76 -11.85
C ALA A 42 -7.87 -2.64 -10.33
N MET A 43 -7.79 -3.79 -9.63
CA MET A 43 -7.73 -3.82 -8.17
C MET A 43 -6.49 -3.10 -7.62
N ALA A 44 -5.29 -3.36 -8.17
CA ALA A 44 -4.07 -2.69 -7.74
C ALA A 44 -4.18 -1.17 -7.86
N ARG A 45 -4.69 -0.68 -8.99
CA ARG A 45 -4.91 0.77 -9.21
C ARG A 45 -5.86 1.35 -8.17
N GLN A 46 -6.99 0.68 -7.90
CA GLN A 46 -7.96 1.13 -6.91
C GLN A 46 -7.33 1.19 -5.51
N ARG A 47 -6.64 0.13 -5.07
CA ARG A 47 -6.04 0.07 -3.74
C ARG A 47 -4.91 1.09 -3.56
N LEU A 48 -4.07 1.26 -4.58
CA LEU A 48 -3.04 2.31 -4.57
C LEU A 48 -3.67 3.69 -4.44
N GLN A 49 -4.77 3.96 -5.17
CA GLN A 49 -5.49 5.23 -5.07
C GLN A 49 -6.13 5.45 -3.68
N GLU A 50 -6.75 4.42 -3.10
CA GLU A 50 -7.31 4.45 -1.75
C GLU A 50 -6.24 4.68 -0.68
N ALA A 51 -5.04 4.12 -0.87
CA ALA A 51 -3.88 4.31 -0.01
C ALA A 51 -3.10 5.62 -0.29
N ASN A 52 -3.56 6.44 -1.23
CA ASN A 52 -2.90 7.67 -1.68
C ASN A 52 -1.44 7.44 -2.14
N LEU A 53 -1.21 6.30 -2.79
CA LEU A 53 0.06 5.87 -3.38
C LEU A 53 0.09 6.15 -4.89
N PRO A 54 1.30 6.18 -5.50
CA PRO A 54 1.44 6.32 -6.94
C PRO A 54 0.69 5.23 -7.71
N THR A 55 -0.08 5.63 -8.73
CA THR A 55 -0.85 4.73 -9.62
C THR A 55 -0.25 4.67 -11.03
N ASP A 56 1.02 5.04 -11.15
CA ASP A 56 1.78 4.89 -12.38
C ASP A 56 1.96 3.41 -12.75
N GLU A 57 2.25 3.15 -14.01
CA GLU A 57 2.31 1.79 -14.56
C GLU A 57 3.36 0.93 -13.84
N ALA A 58 4.50 1.49 -13.44
CA ALA A 58 5.56 0.74 -12.77
C ALA A 58 5.13 0.32 -11.37
N THR A 59 4.51 1.22 -10.60
CA THR A 59 4.01 0.92 -9.25
C THR A 59 2.87 -0.10 -9.29
N VAL A 60 1.93 0.05 -10.22
CA VAL A 60 0.83 -0.91 -10.43
C VAL A 60 1.37 -2.29 -10.79
N ALA A 61 2.32 -2.36 -11.73
CA ALA A 61 2.95 -3.62 -12.12
C ALA A 61 3.66 -4.29 -10.95
N ALA A 62 4.39 -3.52 -10.13
CA ALA A 62 5.09 -4.03 -8.95
C ALA A 62 4.13 -4.67 -7.93
N VAL A 63 3.00 -4.03 -7.65
CA VAL A 63 1.96 -4.57 -6.74
C VAL A 63 1.35 -5.86 -7.30
N VAL A 64 0.95 -5.86 -8.58
CA VAL A 64 0.35 -7.05 -9.22
C VAL A 64 1.32 -8.23 -9.20
N ASP A 65 2.58 -7.98 -9.53
CA ASP A 65 3.63 -8.99 -9.50
C ASP A 65 3.88 -9.52 -8.09
N ALA A 66 3.88 -8.65 -7.07
CA ALA A 66 4.02 -9.06 -5.67
C ALA A 66 2.82 -9.92 -5.22
N ALA A 67 1.60 -9.55 -5.61
CA ALA A 67 0.39 -10.31 -5.29
C ALA A 67 0.35 -11.69 -5.98
N ARG A 68 0.99 -11.86 -7.14
CA ARG A 68 1.05 -13.16 -7.85
C ARG A 68 2.16 -14.10 -7.35
N ARG A 69 3.25 -13.54 -6.81
CA ARG A 69 4.43 -14.31 -6.37
C ARG A 69 4.30 -14.90 -4.97
N GLY A 70 3.34 -14.39 -4.20
CA GLY A 70 3.13 -14.73 -2.81
C GLY A 70 2.11 -15.84 -2.56
#